data_AF-A0AAE3WF27-F1
#
_entry.id   AF-A0AAE3WF27-F1
#
_cell.length_a   1.000
_cell.length_b   1.000
_cell.length_c   1.000
_cell.angle_alpha   90.00
_cell.angle_beta   90.00
_cell.angle_gamma   90.00
#
_symmetry.space_group_name_H-M   'P 1'
#
loop_
_entity.id
_entity.type
_entity.pdbx_description
1 polymer ?
#
loop_
_entity_poly.entity_id
_entity_poly.type
_entity_poly.pdbx_seq_one_letter_code
_entity_poly.pdbx_strand_id
1 'polypeptide(L)'
;MVASTRSDRHRRVVSSIGHALTLQHEPEAWSGLGGILRARLTEYERASLLASVAAATETNLVIEVCEAVVPARSAGPPPPALSDVEDDARWWADLATLSELRAYLAACFVRLPARERRNFLEEANWMEVTA
;
A
#
# COMPACT_ATOMS: atom_id res chain seq x y z
N MET A 1 36.74 25.01 0.96
CA MET A 1 35.84 23.86 0.73
C MET A 1 35.73 23.08 2.03
N VAL A 2 34.64 23.23 2.76
CA VAL A 2 34.40 22.44 3.98
C VAL A 2 33.95 21.06 3.54
N ALA A 3 34.78 20.04 3.79
CA ALA A 3 34.36 18.67 3.65
C ALA A 3 33.18 18.45 4.60
N SER A 4 31.98 18.24 4.05
CA SER A 4 30.80 17.86 4.83
C SER A 4 31.05 16.46 5.40
N THR A 5 31.58 16.39 6.61
CA THR A 5 31.67 15.15 7.36
C THR A 5 30.26 14.65 7.58
N ARG A 6 29.87 13.61 6.83
CA ARG A 6 28.61 12.88 7.04
C ARG A 6 28.51 12.56 8.54
N SER A 7 27.56 13.18 9.22
CA SER A 7 27.40 13.02 10.66
C SER A 7 27.30 11.53 11.02
N ASP A 8 27.86 11.11 12.15
CA ASP A 8 27.90 9.68 12.51
C ASP A 8 26.52 9.02 12.54
N ARG A 9 25.45 9.80 12.79
CA ARG A 9 24.05 9.34 12.68
C ARG A 9 23.67 8.95 11.25
N HIS A 10 24.09 9.73 10.24
CA HIS A 10 23.82 9.43 8.83
C HIS A 10 24.65 8.24 8.34
N ARG A 11 25.90 8.11 8.80
CA ARG A 11 26.76 6.96 8.44
C ARG A 11 26.12 5.63 8.88
N ARG A 12 25.54 5.58 10.09
CA ARG A 12 24.84 4.39 10.59
C ARG A 12 23.59 4.05 9.79
N VAL A 13 22.83 5.04 9.35
CA VAL A 13 21.66 4.83 8.47
C VAL A 13 22.09 4.20 7.15
N VAL A 14 23.11 4.77 6.49
CA VAL A 14 23.63 4.24 5.21
C VAL A 14 24.14 2.81 5.38
N SER A 15 24.88 2.53 6.45
CA SER A 15 25.35 1.16 6.74
C SER A 15 24.20 0.18 6.93
N SER A 16 23.14 0.58 7.63
CA SER A 16 21.98 -0.29 7.89
C SER A 16 21.21 -0.59 6.61
N ILE A 17 21.01 0.42 5.75
CA ILE A 17 20.40 0.25 4.43
C ILE A 17 21.27 -0.68 3.57
N GLY A 18 22.60 -0.48 3.56
CA GLY A 18 23.52 -1.34 2.81
C GLY A 18 23.45 -2.82 3.24
N HIS A 19 23.35 -3.08 4.54
CA HIS A 19 23.15 -4.44 5.04
C HIS A 19 21.80 -5.03 4.60
N ALA A 20 20.71 -4.27 4.76
CA ALA A 20 19.37 -4.73 4.35
C ALA A 20 19.32 -5.08 2.85
N LEU A 21 19.96 -4.26 1.99
CA LEU A 21 20.06 -4.52 0.56
C LEU A 21 20.92 -5.74 0.23
N THR A 22 21.96 -6.04 1.02
CA THR A 22 22.84 -7.20 0.79
C THR A 22 22.16 -8.53 1.15
N LEU A 23 21.25 -8.51 2.12
CA LEU A 23 20.51 -9.69 2.56
C LEU A 23 19.27 -10.01 1.70
N GLN A 24 19.04 -9.21 0.66
CA GLN A 24 18.08 -9.38 -0.46
C GLN A 24 16.68 -9.90 -0.10
N HIS A 25 16.53 -11.19 0.19
CA HIS A 25 15.26 -11.91 0.26
C HIS A 25 14.80 -12.22 1.69
N GLU A 26 15.53 -11.78 2.71
CA GLU A 26 15.13 -11.93 4.12
C GLU A 26 14.30 -10.72 4.56
N PRO A 27 12.96 -10.83 4.73
CA PRO A 27 12.14 -9.71 5.20
C PRO A 27 12.61 -9.18 6.56
N GLU A 28 13.19 -10.06 7.38
CA GLU A 28 13.77 -9.73 8.67
C GLU A 28 14.92 -8.72 8.56
N ALA A 29 15.63 -8.68 7.42
CA ALA A 29 16.71 -7.72 7.18
C ALA A 29 16.23 -6.26 7.22
N TRP A 30 14.95 -6.03 6.94
CA TRP A 30 14.31 -4.71 7.01
C TRP A 30 13.62 -4.44 8.35
N SER A 31 13.34 -5.47 9.15
CA SER A 31 12.50 -5.40 10.37
C SER A 31 13.02 -4.44 11.45
N GLY A 32 14.33 -4.16 11.50
CA GLY A 32 14.94 -3.21 12.44
C GLY A 32 15.15 -1.79 11.88
N LEU A 33 15.04 -1.60 10.56
CA LEU A 33 15.44 -0.34 9.91
C LEU A 33 14.61 0.85 10.39
N GLY A 34 13.30 0.66 10.58
CA GLY A 34 12.40 1.71 11.07
C GLY A 34 12.83 2.30 12.42
N GLY A 35 13.34 1.47 13.34
CA GLY A 35 13.87 1.92 14.63
C GLY A 35 15.14 2.77 14.48
N ILE A 36 16.05 2.35 13.59
CA ILE A 36 17.28 3.07 13.30
C ILE A 36 16.98 4.43 12.66
N LEU A 37 16.06 4.47 11.69
CA LEU A 37 15.64 5.72 11.03
C LEU A 37 15.03 6.69 12.05
N ARG A 38 14.15 6.24 12.95
CA ARG A 38 13.59 7.08 14.02
C ARG A 38 14.64 7.63 14.97
N ALA A 39 15.61 6.81 15.37
CA ALA A 39 16.65 7.20 16.31
C ALA A 39 17.72 8.14 15.72
N ARG A 40 17.90 8.14 14.39
CA ARG A 40 19.06 8.77 13.73
C ARG A 40 18.71 9.85 12.72
N LEU A 41 17.49 9.87 12.19
CA LEU A 41 17.03 10.90 11.27
C LEU A 41 16.01 11.82 11.94
N THR A 42 16.01 13.08 11.54
CA THR A 42 14.94 14.02 11.90
C THR A 42 13.62 13.62 11.24
N GLU A 43 12.51 14.19 11.70
CA GLU A 43 11.21 13.98 11.06
C GLU A 43 11.21 14.41 9.59
N TYR A 44 11.80 15.56 9.29
CA TYR A 44 11.95 16.06 7.93
C TYR A 44 12.79 15.14 7.04
N GLU A 45 13.91 14.61 7.54
CA GLU A 45 14.76 13.67 6.81
C GLU A 45 14.01 12.36 6.50
N ARG A 46 13.21 11.84 7.45
CA ARG A 46 12.39 10.63 7.22
C ARG A 46 11.27 10.87 6.22
N ALA A 47 10.57 12.01 6.32
CA ALA A 47 9.51 12.35 5.39
C ALA A 47 10.05 12.51 3.95
N SER A 48 11.20 13.17 3.81
CA SER A 48 11.87 13.32 2.52
C SER A 48 12.31 11.97 1.93
N LEU A 49 12.83 11.07 2.78
CA LEU A 49 13.19 9.71 2.35
C LEU A 49 11.96 8.92 1.89
N LEU A 50 10.86 8.93 2.65
CA LEU A 50 9.61 8.27 2.28
C LEU A 50 9.07 8.81 0.95
N ALA A 51 9.03 10.13 0.78
CA ALA A 51 8.58 10.76 -0.46
C ALA A 51 9.46 10.37 -1.65
N SER A 52 10.79 10.31 -1.46
CA SER A 52 11.72 9.90 -2.52
C SER A 52 11.53 8.44 -2.93
N VAL A 53 11.31 7.55 -1.95
CA VAL A 53 11.06 6.12 -2.20
C VAL A 53 9.70 5.95 -2.91
N ALA A 54 8.66 6.63 -2.43
CA ALA A 54 7.34 6.59 -3.06
C ALA A 54 7.38 7.10 -4.51
N ALA A 55 8.11 8.19 -4.79
CA ALA A 55 8.27 8.72 -6.14
C ALA A 55 9.03 7.78 -7.09
N ALA A 56 9.85 6.86 -6.56
CA ALA A 56 10.58 5.86 -7.32
C ALA A 56 9.83 4.51 -7.41
N THR A 57 8.61 4.42 -6.89
CA THR A 57 7.83 3.18 -6.79
C THR A 57 6.54 3.34 -7.61
N GLU A 58 6.08 2.26 -8.25
CA GLU A 58 4.80 2.28 -8.98
C GLU A 58 3.63 2.63 -8.04
N THR A 59 2.69 3.45 -8.54
CA THR A 59 1.56 3.97 -7.75
C THR A 59 0.78 2.85 -7.04
N ASN A 60 0.50 1.76 -7.74
CA ASN A 60 -0.25 0.63 -7.17
C ASN A 60 0.46 -0.02 -5.98
N LEU A 61 1.79 -0.19 -6.08
CA LEU A 61 2.59 -0.75 -4.99
C LEU A 61 2.70 0.22 -3.80
N VAL A 62 2.78 1.53 -4.06
CA VAL A 62 2.74 2.54 -2.99
C VAL A 62 1.42 2.47 -2.21
N ILE A 63 0.30 2.35 -2.92
CA ILE A 63 -1.03 2.23 -2.32
C ILE A 63 -1.10 0.95 -1.48
N GLU A 64 -0.74 -0.20 -2.05
CA GLU A 64 -0.77 -1.49 -1.36
C GLU A 64 0.07 -1.49 -0.07
N VAL A 65 1.30 -0.98 -0.14
CA VAL A 65 2.17 -0.86 1.05
C VAL A 65 1.55 0.07 2.08
N CYS A 66 1.04 1.24 1.67
CA CYS A 66 0.44 2.20 2.60
C CYS A 66 -0.78 1.61 3.31
N GLU A 67 -1.64 0.88 2.61
CA GLU A 67 -2.79 0.18 3.22
C GLU A 67 -2.34 -0.88 4.23
N ALA A 68 -1.25 -1.60 3.94
CA ALA A 68 -0.70 -2.61 4.85
C ALA A 68 -0.07 -2.02 6.12
N VAL A 69 0.57 -0.85 6.04
CA VAL A 69 1.30 -0.24 7.17
C VAL A 69 0.56 0.87 7.91
N VAL A 70 -0.53 1.43 7.36
CA VAL A 70 -1.33 2.49 8.01
C VAL A 70 -2.62 1.88 8.56
N PRO A 71 -2.71 1.57 9.87
CA PRO A 71 -3.83 0.81 10.45
C PRO A 71 -5.18 1.56 10.42
N ALA A 72 -5.20 2.83 10.04
CA ALA A 72 -6.31 3.75 10.25
C ALA A 72 -7.20 3.99 9.01
N ARG A 73 -7.06 3.21 7.93
CA ARG A 73 -7.78 3.44 6.66
C ARG A 73 -8.77 2.37 6.24
N SER A 74 -9.23 1.52 7.16
CA SER A 74 -10.37 0.63 6.89
C SER A 74 -11.64 1.46 6.75
N ALA A 75 -12.38 1.26 5.65
CA ALA A 75 -13.72 1.86 5.48
C ALA A 75 -14.74 1.26 6.46
N GLY A 76 -14.44 0.07 6.99
CA GLY A 76 -15.35 -0.71 7.79
C GLY A 76 -16.43 -1.38 6.94
N PRO A 77 -17.47 -1.96 7.55
CA PRO A 77 -18.56 -2.58 6.79
C PRO A 77 -19.27 -1.54 5.90
N PRO A 78 -19.70 -1.92 4.68
CA PRO A 78 -20.56 -1.08 3.87
C PRO A 78 -21.78 -0.63 4.69
N PRO A 79 -22.08 0.67 4.73
CA PRO A 79 -23.27 1.14 5.41
C PRO A 79 -24.53 0.58 4.73
N PRO A 80 -25.68 0.55 5.42
CA PRO A 80 -26.95 0.27 4.77
C PRO A 80 -27.15 1.22 3.59
N ALA A 81 -27.63 0.71 2.45
CA ALA A 81 -27.97 1.57 1.33
C ALA A 81 -29.04 2.58 1.77
N LEU A 82 -28.73 3.87 1.61
CA LEU A 82 -29.63 4.98 1.94
C LEU A 82 -30.26 5.55 0.67
N SER A 83 -29.66 5.28 -0.49
CA SER A 83 -30.11 5.75 -1.78
C SER A 83 -30.09 4.63 -2.82
N ASP A 84 -29.35 4.80 -3.91
CA ASP A 84 -29.12 3.78 -4.92
C ASP A 84 -28.01 2.82 -4.46
N VAL A 85 -28.25 1.51 -4.59
CA VAL A 85 -27.33 0.47 -4.11
C VAL A 85 -26.02 0.48 -4.90
N GLU A 86 -26.05 0.82 -6.18
CA GLU A 86 -24.85 0.85 -7.03
C GLU A 86 -23.99 2.06 -6.70
N ASP A 87 -24.59 3.24 -6.55
CA ASP A 87 -23.86 4.45 -6.17
C ASP A 87 -23.28 4.35 -4.76
N ASP A 88 -24.05 3.86 -3.78
CA ASP A 88 -23.58 3.65 -2.41
C ASP A 88 -22.44 2.61 -2.37
N ALA A 89 -22.51 1.56 -3.19
CA ALA A 89 -21.46 0.54 -3.29
C ALA A 89 -20.17 1.10 -3.92
N ARG A 90 -20.27 1.93 -4.97
CA ARG A 90 -19.11 2.59 -5.58
C ARG A 90 -18.45 3.56 -4.61
N TRP A 91 -19.24 4.40 -3.94
CA TRP A 91 -18.73 5.32 -2.93
C TRP A 91 -17.98 4.60 -1.81
N TRP A 92 -18.51 3.48 -1.30
CA TRP A 92 -17.81 2.69 -0.29
C TRP A 92 -16.54 2.05 -0.86
N ALA A 93 -16.58 1.53 -2.09
CA ALA A 93 -15.43 0.93 -2.75
C ALA A 93 -14.27 1.92 -2.98
N ASP A 94 -14.57 3.21 -3.21
CA ASP A 94 -13.57 4.28 -3.32
C ASP A 94 -12.82 4.55 -2.00
N LEU A 95 -13.41 4.17 -0.87
CA LEU A 95 -12.85 4.37 0.47
C LEU A 95 -12.23 3.08 1.04
N ALA A 96 -12.68 1.92 0.56
CA ALA A 96 -12.30 0.62 1.08
C ALA A 96 -10.84 0.28 0.76
N THR A 97 -10.17 -0.36 1.72
CA THR A 97 -8.85 -0.96 1.48
C THR A 97 -8.96 -2.14 0.50
N LEU A 98 -7.86 -2.50 -0.15
CA LEU A 98 -7.80 -3.67 -1.02
C LEU A 98 -8.23 -4.96 -0.29
N SER A 99 -7.90 -5.09 0.99
CA SER A 99 -8.32 -6.24 1.81
C SER A 99 -9.85 -6.29 1.98
N GLU A 100 -10.49 -5.14 2.20
CA GLU A 100 -11.95 -5.04 2.31
C GLU A 100 -12.62 -5.32 0.96
N LEU A 101 -12.13 -4.72 -0.12
CA LEU A 101 -12.62 -4.97 -1.48
C LEU A 101 -12.57 -6.46 -1.82
N ARG A 102 -11.44 -7.13 -1.57
CA ARG A 102 -11.29 -8.57 -1.83
C ARG A 102 -12.24 -9.42 -0.98
N ALA A 103 -12.43 -9.07 0.29
CA ALA A 103 -13.31 -9.82 1.18
C ALA A 103 -14.78 -9.75 0.71
N TYR A 104 -15.28 -8.55 0.41
CA TYR A 104 -16.65 -8.37 -0.06
C TYR A 104 -16.84 -8.89 -1.48
N LEU A 105 -15.91 -8.63 -2.41
CA LEU A 105 -15.97 -9.15 -3.77
C LEU A 105 -16.02 -10.67 -3.78
N ALA A 106 -15.13 -11.36 -3.04
CA ALA A 106 -15.14 -12.81 -2.98
C ALA A 106 -16.45 -13.36 -2.40
N ALA A 107 -16.95 -12.75 -1.31
CA ALA A 107 -18.20 -13.17 -0.69
C ALA A 107 -19.42 -13.00 -1.62
N CYS A 108 -19.48 -11.91 -2.39
CA CYS A 108 -20.53 -11.66 -3.36
C CYS A 108 -20.40 -12.58 -4.58
N PHE A 109 -19.20 -12.65 -5.18
CA PHE A 109 -18.94 -13.37 -6.41
C PHE A 109 -19.27 -14.87 -6.30
N VAL A 110 -18.89 -15.54 -5.21
CA VAL A 110 -19.17 -16.99 -5.04
C VAL A 110 -20.67 -17.30 -4.90
N ARG A 111 -21.49 -16.31 -4.53
CA ARG A 111 -22.95 -16.46 -4.38
C ARG A 111 -23.72 -16.14 -5.66
N LEU A 112 -23.09 -15.49 -6.64
CA LEU A 112 -23.72 -15.24 -7.94
C LEU A 112 -24.04 -16.55 -8.66
N PRO A 113 -25.16 -16.63 -9.42
CA PRO A 113 -25.41 -17.75 -10.32
C PRO A 113 -24.26 -17.96 -11.32
N ALA A 114 -24.06 -19.19 -11.79
CA ALA A 114 -22.96 -19.52 -12.70
C ALA A 114 -22.94 -18.66 -13.98
N ARG A 115 -24.13 -18.28 -14.49
CA ARG A 115 -24.26 -17.37 -15.63
C ARG A 115 -23.74 -15.97 -15.30
N GLU A 116 -24.13 -15.41 -14.17
CA GLU A 116 -23.70 -14.07 -13.74
C GLU A 116 -22.20 -14.01 -13.44
N ARG A 117 -21.64 -15.05 -12.81
CA ARG A 117 -20.17 -15.11 -12.62
C ARG A 117 -19.41 -15.06 -13.94
N ARG A 118 -19.93 -15.69 -14.99
CA ARG A 118 -19.31 -15.67 -16.32
C ARG A 118 -19.40 -14.28 -16.95
N ASN A 119 -20.59 -13.68 -16.94
CA ASN A 119 -20.80 -12.32 -17.44
C ASN A 119 -19.86 -11.33 -16.75
N PHE A 120 -19.75 -11.40 -15.42
CA PHE A 120 -18.87 -10.54 -14.64
C PHE A 120 -17.39 -10.64 -15.06
N LEU A 121 -16.89 -11.87 -15.28
CA LEU A 121 -15.50 -12.07 -15.72
C LEU A 121 -15.27 -11.59 -17.15
N GLU A 122 -16.25 -11.75 -18.04
CA GLU A 122 -16.20 -11.23 -19.41
C GLU A 122 -16.17 -9.70 -19.43
N GLU A 123 -17.01 -9.04 -18.63
CA GLU A 123 -17.04 -7.59 -18.46
C GLU A 123 -15.74 -7.05 -17.87
N ALA A 124 -15.21 -7.68 -16.81
CA ALA A 124 -13.94 -7.26 -16.19
C ALA A 124 -12.75 -7.35 -17.16
N ASN A 125 -12.68 -8.43 -17.94
CA ASN A 125 -11.64 -8.61 -18.95
C ASN A 125 -11.76 -7.58 -20.09
N TRP A 126 -12.98 -7.13 -20.44
CA TRP A 126 -13.18 -6.07 -21.42
C TRP A 126 -12.65 -4.72 -20.92
N MET A 127 -12.89 -4.39 -19.65
CA MET A 127 -12.40 -3.13 -19.07
C MET A 127 -10.87 -3.03 -19.05
N GLU A 128 -10.15 -4.15 -18.82
CA GLU A 128 -8.68 -4.20 -18.85
C GLU A 128 -8.11 -3.92 -20.26
N VAL A 129 -8.82 -4.29 -21.33
CA VAL A 129 -8.38 -4.04 -22.72
C VAL A 129 -8.59 -2.58 -23.14
N THR A 130 -9.50 -1.86 -22.48
CA THR A 130 -9.90 -0.49 -22.86
C THR A 130 -9.35 0.61 -21.96
N ALA A 131 -8.68 0.27 -20.86
CA ALA A 131 -8.08 1.19 -19.90
C ALA A 131 -6.61 1.51 -20.25
#